data_AF-A0A0B1T607-F1
#
_entry.id   AF-A0A0B1T607-F1
#
_cell.length_a   1.000
_cell.length_b   1.000
_cell.length_c   1.000
_cell.angle_alpha   90.00
_cell.angle_beta   90.00
_cell.angle_gamma   90.00
#
_symmetry.space_group_name_H-M   'P 1'
#
loop_
_entity.id
_entity.type
_entity.pdbx_description
1 polymer ?
#
loop_
_entity_poly.entity_id
_entity_poly.type
_entity_poly.pdbx_seq_one_letter_code
_entity_poly.pdbx_strand_id
1 'polypeptide(L)'
;MGPMYHGDATSFLFEIAPQIRIYMATGLTQNYAYLNCQQASLPNGLGMGGYEEIWPFFLYEDYGKGISLANISSFEKCHLSGSDHFDIKYALKFNPEL
;
A
#
# COMPACT_ATOMS: atom_id res chain seq x y z
N MET A 1 9.43 -14.50 -4.80
CA MET A 1 9.43 -14.09 -3.39
C MET A 1 8.06 -14.46 -2.86
N GLY A 2 7.97 -15.15 -1.71
CA GLY A 2 6.68 -15.58 -1.16
C GLY A 2 5.87 -14.41 -0.59
N PRO A 3 4.56 -14.60 -0.38
CA PRO A 3 3.65 -13.57 0.12
C PRO A 3 3.94 -13.29 1.59
N MET A 4 4.76 -12.26 1.86
CA MET A 4 5.14 -11.89 3.22
C MET A 4 4.82 -10.43 3.51
N TYR A 5 4.39 -10.18 4.74
CA TYR A 5 4.29 -8.85 5.31
C TYR A 5 5.60 -8.50 6.01
N HIS A 6 6.05 -7.27 5.81
CA HIS A 6 7.25 -6.70 6.37
C HIS A 6 6.95 -5.32 6.96
N GLY A 7 7.92 -4.76 7.68
CA GLY A 7 7.79 -3.46 8.35
C GLY A 7 7.18 -3.56 9.74
N ASP A 8 6.94 -2.41 10.34
CA ASP A 8 6.39 -2.27 11.69
C ASP A 8 5.49 -1.03 11.80
N ALA A 9 5.06 -0.71 13.03
CA ALA A 9 4.18 0.40 13.35
C ALA A 9 4.76 1.80 13.07
N THR A 10 6.02 1.91 12.65
CA THR A 10 6.63 3.16 12.16
C THR A 10 6.29 3.45 10.70
N SER A 11 5.75 2.46 9.97
CA SER A 11 5.25 2.63 8.61
C SER A 11 4.05 3.59 8.59
N PHE A 12 3.90 4.34 7.49
CA PHE A 12 2.76 5.23 7.27
C PHE A 12 2.45 5.37 5.79
N LEU A 13 1.23 5.80 5.48
CA LEU A 13 0.81 6.25 4.16
C LEU A 13 0.70 7.78 4.16
N PHE A 14 0.88 8.41 3.00
CA PHE A 14 0.70 9.86 2.88
C PHE A 14 0.19 10.24 1.50
N GLU A 15 -0.43 11.41 1.43
CA GLU A 15 -0.82 12.08 0.19
C GLU A 15 -0.33 13.53 0.23
N ILE A 16 -0.03 14.11 -0.95
CA ILE A 16 0.43 15.51 -1.08
C ILE A 16 -0.68 16.42 -1.64
N ALA A 17 -1.48 15.89 -2.57
CA ALA A 17 -2.54 16.62 -3.25
C ALA A 17 -3.86 15.83 -3.12
N PRO A 18 -5.00 16.52 -2.95
CA PRO A 18 -5.17 17.97 -2.91
C PRO A 18 -4.72 18.62 -1.59
N GLN A 19 -4.48 17.83 -0.54
CA GLN A 19 -4.01 18.29 0.76
C GLN A 19 -2.94 17.33 1.27
N ILE A 20 -1.96 17.84 2.02
CA ILE A 20 -0.97 16.99 2.67
C ILE A 20 -1.62 16.29 3.85
N ARG A 21 -1.57 14.95 3.86
CA ARG A 21 -2.04 14.13 4.98
C ARG A 21 -1.09 12.97 5.22
N ILE A 22 -0.99 12.55 6.47
CA ILE A 22 -0.23 11.39 6.92
C ILE A 22 -1.23 10.47 7.64
N TYR A 23 -1.18 9.18 7.32
CA TYR A 23 -2.04 8.14 7.87
C TYR A 23 -1.17 7.15 8.62
N MET A 24 -1.25 7.21 9.94
CA MET A 24 -0.38 6.46 10.85
C MET A 24 -0.87 5.02 11.05
N ALA A 25 0.00 4.17 11.59
CA ALA A 25 -0.37 2.83 12.00
C ALA A 25 -1.44 2.85 13.10
N THR A 26 -2.49 2.03 12.96
CA THR A 26 -3.58 1.91 13.95
C THR A 26 -3.24 0.97 15.10
N GLY A 27 -2.26 0.08 14.90
CA GLY A 27 -1.94 -1.02 15.83
C GLY A 27 -2.94 -2.18 15.82
N LEU A 28 -3.94 -2.18 14.93
CA LEU A 28 -4.95 -3.23 14.86
C LEU A 28 -4.42 -4.55 14.30
N THR A 29 -3.41 -4.50 13.41
CA THR A 29 -2.76 -5.67 12.83
C THR A 29 -1.28 -5.38 12.55
N GLN A 30 -0.51 -6.43 12.21
CA GLN A 30 0.91 -6.32 11.81
C GLN A 30 1.11 -6.39 10.29
N ASN A 31 0.04 -6.28 9.50
CA ASN A 31 0.10 -6.37 8.05
C ASN A 31 0.54 -5.03 7.44
N TYR A 32 1.80 -4.62 7.59
CA TYR A 32 2.23 -3.25 7.20
C TYR A 32 2.60 -3.12 5.72
N ALA A 33 3.53 -3.92 5.21
CA ALA A 33 3.95 -3.86 3.81
C ALA A 33 3.98 -5.28 3.21
N TYR A 34 3.11 -5.52 2.24
CA TYR A 34 3.01 -6.77 1.50
C TYR A 34 3.85 -6.71 0.24
N LEU A 35 4.63 -7.76 -0.04
CA LEU A 35 5.30 -7.92 -1.33
C LEU A 35 5.18 -9.37 -1.79
N ASN A 36 4.69 -9.55 -3.02
CA ASN A 36 4.56 -10.86 -3.64
C ASN A 36 4.73 -10.73 -5.16
N CYS A 37 5.32 -11.73 -5.80
CA CYS A 37 5.62 -11.67 -7.24
C CYS A 37 5.71 -13.07 -7.84
N GLN A 38 5.16 -13.23 -9.06
CA GLN A 38 5.17 -14.48 -9.83
C GLN A 38 4.61 -15.69 -9.05
N GLN A 39 3.60 -15.48 -8.21
CA GLN A 39 2.88 -16.54 -7.52
C GLN A 39 1.49 -16.76 -8.12
N ALA A 40 0.94 -17.96 -7.98
CA ALA A 40 -0.37 -18.32 -8.55
C ALA A 40 -1.55 -18.08 -7.59
N SER A 41 -1.31 -18.07 -6.28
CA SER A 41 -2.37 -18.17 -5.27
C SER A 41 -2.80 -16.86 -4.62
N LEU A 42 -1.87 -15.92 -4.43
CA LEU A 42 -2.11 -14.64 -3.78
C LEU A 42 -1.74 -13.48 -4.71
N PRO A 43 -2.31 -12.27 -4.50
CA PRO A 43 -2.09 -11.12 -5.36
C PRO A 43 -0.59 -10.84 -5.57
N ASN A 44 -0.17 -10.58 -6.79
CA ASN A 44 1.20 -10.18 -7.07
C ASN A 44 1.28 -8.66 -7.17
N GLY A 45 2.19 -8.07 -6.39
CA GLY A 45 2.32 -6.64 -6.28
C GLY A 45 2.90 -6.19 -4.95
N LEU A 46 2.86 -4.88 -4.75
CA LEU A 46 3.23 -4.19 -3.52
C LEU A 46 1.96 -3.68 -2.85
N GLY A 47 1.64 -4.19 -1.66
CA GLY A 47 0.55 -3.69 -0.83
C GLY A 47 1.10 -2.93 0.38
N MET A 48 0.38 -1.88 0.80
CA MET A 48 0.61 -1.24 2.09
C MET A 48 -0.67 -1.39 2.90
N GLY A 49 -0.59 -1.99 4.08
CA GLY A 49 -1.76 -2.31 4.88
C GLY A 49 -2.54 -3.47 4.28
N GLY A 50 -3.81 -3.58 4.68
CA GLY A 50 -4.76 -4.48 4.04
C GLY A 50 -4.53 -5.98 4.24
N TYR A 51 -5.38 -6.74 3.57
CA TYR A 51 -5.39 -8.20 3.54
C TYR A 51 -6.23 -8.68 2.35
N GLU A 52 -5.76 -9.72 1.65
CA GLU A 52 -6.40 -10.34 0.47
C GLU A 52 -6.72 -9.36 -0.66
N GLU A 53 -7.97 -8.89 -0.77
CA GLU A 53 -8.43 -7.97 -1.83
C GLU A 53 -8.80 -6.58 -1.26
N ILE A 54 -8.64 -6.38 0.05
CA ILE A 54 -9.00 -5.15 0.74
C ILE A 54 -7.73 -4.37 1.07
N TRP A 55 -7.36 -3.44 0.19
CA TRP A 55 -6.13 -2.68 0.29
C TRP A 55 -6.38 -1.18 0.38
N PRO A 56 -5.86 -0.47 1.41
CA PRO A 56 -5.86 0.99 1.38
C PRO A 56 -4.92 1.51 0.28
N PHE A 57 -3.89 0.74 -0.05
CA PHE A 57 -3.03 0.93 -1.21
C PHE A 57 -2.46 -0.40 -1.70
N PHE A 58 -2.61 -0.68 -2.99
CA PHE A 58 -1.97 -1.80 -3.67
C PHE A 58 -1.53 -1.41 -5.07
N LEU A 59 -0.35 -1.85 -5.46
CA LEU A 59 0.23 -1.67 -6.78
C LEU A 59 0.48 -3.05 -7.40
N TYR A 60 -0.13 -3.33 -8.56
CA TYR A 60 0.06 -4.58 -9.27
C TYR A 60 1.52 -4.76 -9.72
N GLU A 61 1.96 -6.01 -9.89
CA GLU A 61 3.34 -6.35 -10.26
C GLU A 61 3.78 -5.81 -11.63
N ASP A 62 2.84 -5.43 -12.49
CA ASP A 62 3.13 -4.78 -13.78
C ASP A 62 3.46 -3.28 -13.63
N TYR A 63 3.33 -2.74 -12.42
CA TYR A 63 3.54 -1.35 -12.04
C TYR A 63 2.72 -0.31 -12.82
N GLY A 64 1.71 -0.74 -13.57
CA GLY A 64 0.89 0.15 -14.41
C GLY A 64 -0.33 0.70 -13.67
N LYS A 65 -0.91 -0.12 -12.78
CA LYS A 65 -2.18 0.18 -12.11
C LYS A 65 -2.15 -0.19 -10.64
N GLY A 66 -3.10 0.36 -9.89
CA GLY A 66 -3.29 -0.01 -8.50
C GLY A 66 -4.70 0.22 -7.99
N ILE A 67 -4.87 -0.13 -6.72
CA ILE A 67 -6.09 0.01 -5.95
C ILE A 67 -5.84 0.91 -4.73
N SER A 68 -6.80 1.75 -4.39
CA SER A 68 -6.86 2.41 -3.08
C SER A 68 -8.29 2.37 -2.57
N LEU A 69 -8.59 1.53 -1.59
CA LEU A 69 -9.92 1.47 -1.01
C LEU A 69 -10.03 2.36 0.23
N ALA A 70 -11.20 2.98 0.40
CA ALA A 70 -11.49 3.81 1.57
C ALA A 70 -11.79 2.96 2.82
N ASN A 71 -10.78 2.28 3.37
CA ASN A 71 -10.93 1.37 4.51
C ASN A 71 -9.97 1.67 5.67
N ILE A 72 -10.31 1.16 6.86
CA ILE A 72 -9.39 1.05 7.99
C ILE A 72 -8.68 -0.30 7.87
N SER A 73 -7.37 -0.32 8.13
CA SER A 73 -6.59 -1.55 8.19
C SER A 73 -5.45 -1.39 9.21
N SER A 74 -4.23 -1.78 8.85
CA SER A 74 -3.00 -1.47 9.59
C SER A 74 -2.74 0.03 9.69
N PHE A 75 -3.33 0.83 8.81
CA PHE A 75 -3.25 2.30 8.80
C PHE A 75 -4.63 2.93 8.99
N GLU A 76 -4.63 4.19 9.43
CA GLU A 76 -5.81 5.06 9.48
C GLU A 76 -6.55 5.09 8.14
N LYS A 77 -7.86 5.39 8.19
CA LYS A 77 -8.70 5.42 6.98
C LYS A 77 -8.15 6.44 5.98
N CYS A 78 -7.79 5.97 4.78
CA CYS A 78 -7.31 6.79 3.68
C CYS A 78 -7.96 6.38 2.36
N HIS A 79 -7.94 7.28 1.37
CA HIS A 79 -8.37 7.00 -0.01
C HIS A 79 -7.46 7.78 -0.97
N LEU A 80 -6.22 7.30 -1.12
CA LEU A 80 -5.08 8.09 -1.61
C LEU A 80 -5.25 8.58 -3.05
N SER A 81 -5.98 7.84 -3.89
CA SER A 81 -6.26 8.24 -5.28
C SER A 81 -7.59 8.98 -5.45
N GLY A 82 -8.42 9.12 -4.40
CA GLY A 82 -9.79 9.63 -4.50
C GLY A 82 -10.73 8.77 -5.35
N SER A 83 -10.28 7.58 -5.76
CA SER A 83 -11.00 6.57 -6.53
C SER A 83 -10.42 5.20 -6.20
N ASP A 84 -11.22 4.13 -6.33
CA ASP A 84 -10.79 2.77 -5.96
C ASP A 84 -9.70 2.22 -6.87
N HIS A 85 -9.51 2.80 -8.06
CA HIS A 85 -8.49 2.42 -9.02
C HIS A 85 -7.68 3.63 -9.49
N PHE A 86 -6.41 3.42 -9.80
CA PHE A 86 -5.54 4.44 -10.38
C PHE A 86 -4.54 3.86 -11.38
N ASP A 87 -4.08 4.69 -12.30
CA ASP A 87 -2.96 4.43 -13.20
C ASP A 87 -1.70 5.14 -12.68
N ILE A 88 -0.55 4.47 -12.73
CA ILE A 88 0.73 5.06 -12.36
C ILE A 88 1.33 5.82 -13.53
N LYS A 89 1.68 7.08 -13.29
CA LYS A 89 2.50 7.87 -14.22
C LYS A 89 3.99 7.74 -13.93
N TYR A 90 4.36 7.80 -12.66
CA TYR A 90 5.74 7.72 -12.18
C TYR A 90 5.77 7.02 -10.83
N ALA A 91 6.80 6.20 -10.60
CA ALA A 91 7.10 5.61 -9.30
C ALA A 91 8.54 5.96 -8.92
N LEU A 92 8.74 6.46 -7.71
CA LEU A 92 10.04 6.85 -7.18
C LEU A 92 10.28 6.13 -5.86
N LYS A 93 11.50 5.60 -5.70
CA LYS A 93 11.98 5.04 -4.44
C LYS A 93 13.15 5.88 -3.96
N PHE A 94 12.99 6.50 -2.80
CA PHE A 94 14.06 7.23 -2.12
C PHE A 94 14.70 6.31 -1.09
N ASN A 95 16.04 6.29 -1.05
CA ASN A 95 16.79 5.66 0.02
C ASN A 95 17.59 6.74 0.74
N PRO A 96 17.20 7.17 1.95
CA PRO A 96 17.86 8.28 2.65
C PRO A 96 19.26 7.93 3.16
N GLU A 97 19.66 6.65 3.15
CA GLU A 97 20.98 6.20 3.62
C GLU A 97 22.00 5.97 2.49
N LEU A 98 21.68 6.36 1.25
CA LEU A 98 22.60 6.40 0.10
C LEU A 98 22.72 7.83 -0.44
#